data_AF-A0AB34IQ56-F1
#
_entry.id   AF-A0AB34IQ56-F1
#
_cell.length_a   1.000
_cell.length_b   1.000
_cell.length_c   1.000
_cell.angle_alpha   90.00
_cell.angle_beta   90.00
_cell.angle_gamma   90.00
#
_symmetry.space_group_name_H-M   'P 1'
#
loop_
_entity.id
_entity.type
_entity.pdbx_description
1 polymer ?
#
loop_
_entity_poly.entity_id
_entity_poly.type
_entity_poly.pdbx_seq_one_letter_code
_entity_poly.pdbx_strand_id
1 'polypeptide(L)'
;MKSIRSVVDLLAFLGLERLSSLLEGERLVEWLELDRIALLQRFKQLHVPLSDRQLIANGLAKAKREGRLADEISGDAAFVSSGRSIRRELPGHAHPTPHPLSHAKAPPAAGIDRIDVSRDIHATHATHVRVFAISDLHCDHPANMDWLRSHMPLEEEGAYDVCLCAGDVSNSEAVLLEALQLLSERFDQVFFTPGNHDMWLPRDVSEHMSSFDQLRLVNEVCASVGVRTQPAWIVSPLGRQDVLVVPLLSWYHASWDKEPELEESETQLQGAGFRAMWADFRRCRWGPALETGSLALAEEFAMMNEPKLSSLVAQLSWREAKGRARPQRILDKTETYALYGAKPTSTSLWPDMDTDNFFTRRTEPRRNQLAQEEEPTEPSENEPFIISMSHFVPMQELIPEKRMLVQGSLHKVSGSSPLNEQIRKLQPSMHIYGHTHLNFDSTYGGIRFVQHALGTPREQKAQTRASSFGFMCVYDGEKGGETAEHWTHWGRHYEEFERDITKTELAPYVKKLNATWNRTAGSRAASSEL
;
A
#
# COMPACT_ATOMS: atom_id res chain seq x y z
N MET A 1 0.20 37.57 1.35
CA MET A 1 -0.84 36.84 0.59
C MET A 1 -2.21 37.43 0.93
N LYS A 2 -3.28 37.09 0.19
CA LYS A 2 -4.66 37.42 0.59
C LYS A 2 -5.14 36.48 1.70
N SER A 3 -5.86 37.01 2.68
CA SER A 3 -6.63 36.23 3.68
C SER A 3 -7.84 35.56 3.03
N ILE A 4 -8.19 34.35 3.44
CA ILE A 4 -9.43 33.67 3.05
C ILE A 4 -10.53 34.11 4.01
N ARG A 5 -11.60 34.74 3.50
CA ARG A 5 -12.70 35.30 4.32
C ARG A 5 -14.06 34.65 4.03
N SER A 6 -14.22 34.10 2.83
CA SER A 6 -15.46 33.47 2.36
C SER A 6 -15.20 32.09 1.74
N VAL A 7 -16.28 31.32 1.52
CA VAL A 7 -16.20 30.08 0.74
C VAL A 7 -15.76 30.37 -0.70
N VAL A 8 -16.12 31.53 -1.27
CA VAL A 8 -15.66 31.96 -2.60
C VAL A 8 -14.15 32.21 -2.62
N ASP A 9 -13.56 32.84 -1.58
CA ASP A 9 -12.10 32.99 -1.46
C ASP A 9 -11.40 31.63 -1.33
N LEU A 10 -11.99 30.67 -0.63
CA LEU A 10 -11.47 29.32 -0.49
C LEU A 10 -11.50 28.58 -1.84
N LEU A 11 -12.60 28.70 -2.60
CA LEU A 11 -12.71 28.12 -3.94
C LEU A 11 -11.70 28.75 -4.91
N ALA A 12 -11.51 30.07 -4.87
CA ALA A 12 -10.50 30.76 -5.67
C ALA A 12 -9.07 30.32 -5.29
N PHE A 13 -8.78 30.17 -3.99
CA PHE A 13 -7.50 29.64 -3.50
C PHE A 13 -7.20 28.22 -4.00
N LEU A 14 -8.24 27.42 -4.28
CA LEU A 14 -8.12 26.02 -4.72
C LEU A 14 -8.33 25.80 -6.23
N GLY A 15 -8.53 26.84 -7.03
CA GLY A 15 -8.87 26.71 -8.46
C GLY A 15 -10.24 26.03 -8.70
N LEU A 16 -11.14 26.11 -7.73
CA LEU A 16 -12.48 25.51 -7.72
C LEU A 16 -13.60 26.52 -7.98
N GLU A 17 -13.27 27.67 -8.56
CA GLU A 17 -14.18 28.79 -8.87
C GLU A 17 -15.48 28.36 -9.59
N ARG A 18 -15.42 27.29 -10.38
CA ARG A 18 -16.57 26.62 -11.01
C ARG A 18 -17.69 26.18 -10.05
N LEU A 19 -17.40 26.05 -8.75
CA LEU A 19 -18.36 25.66 -7.71
C LEU A 19 -18.98 26.86 -6.99
N SER A 20 -18.62 28.10 -7.35
CA SER A 20 -19.05 29.30 -6.60
C SER A 20 -20.57 29.49 -6.58
N SER A 21 -21.27 29.09 -7.65
CA SER A 21 -22.74 29.09 -7.74
C SER A 21 -23.42 27.90 -7.04
N LEU A 22 -22.66 26.84 -6.74
CA LEU A 22 -23.16 25.68 -5.99
C LEU A 22 -23.05 25.91 -4.47
N LEU A 23 -22.10 26.76 -4.06
CA LEU A 23 -21.82 27.14 -2.68
C LEU A 23 -22.13 28.62 -2.41
N GLU A 24 -22.98 29.22 -3.24
CA GLU A 24 -23.37 30.63 -3.13
C GLU A 24 -24.24 30.85 -1.88
N GLY A 25 -23.76 31.68 -0.96
CA GLY A 25 -24.42 31.94 0.33
C GLY A 25 -23.98 31.04 1.49
N GLU A 26 -23.18 30.00 1.26
CA GLU A 26 -22.57 29.20 2.34
C GLU A 26 -21.53 30.03 3.11
N ARG A 27 -21.54 29.97 4.44
CA ARG A 27 -20.61 30.73 5.29
C ARG A 27 -19.45 29.86 5.76
N LEU A 28 -18.22 30.34 5.60
CA LEU A 28 -17.01 29.58 5.91
C LEU A 28 -16.94 29.12 7.38
N VAL A 29 -17.47 29.93 8.31
CA VAL A 29 -17.59 29.58 9.73
C VAL A 29 -18.52 28.37 9.98
N GLU A 30 -19.59 28.22 9.20
CA GLU A 30 -20.52 27.08 9.33
C GLU A 30 -19.89 25.75 8.88
N TRP A 31 -18.71 25.79 8.26
CA TRP A 31 -17.95 24.64 7.79
C TRP A 31 -16.75 24.32 8.69
N LEU A 32 -16.24 25.32 9.42
CA LEU A 32 -15.11 25.18 10.34
C LEU A 32 -15.49 24.51 11.68
N GLU A 33 -16.75 24.61 12.06
CA GLU A 33 -17.34 23.99 13.26
C GLU A 33 -17.89 22.57 13.01
N LEU A 34 -17.83 22.05 11.78
CA LEU A 34 -18.33 20.72 11.45
C LEU A 34 -17.26 19.65 11.70
N ASP A 35 -17.68 18.56 12.35
CA ASP A 35 -16.91 17.33 12.31
C ASP A 35 -16.84 16.75 10.88
N ARG A 36 -15.93 15.80 10.69
CA ARG A 36 -15.61 15.23 9.37
C ARG A 36 -16.78 14.50 8.71
N ILE A 37 -17.69 13.91 9.49
CA ILE A 37 -18.91 13.24 9.02
C ILE A 37 -19.96 14.29 8.67
N ALA A 38 -20.18 15.29 9.53
CA ALA A 38 -21.10 16.38 9.27
C ALA A 38 -20.72 17.20 8.02
N LEU A 39 -19.42 17.45 7.81
CA LEU A 39 -18.89 18.09 6.60
C LEU A 39 -19.13 17.24 5.35
N LEU A 40 -18.89 15.92 5.40
CA LEU A 40 -19.20 15.00 4.29
C LEU A 40 -20.70 14.90 3.99
N GLN A 41 -21.56 15.00 5.01
CA GLN A 41 -23.01 15.10 4.84
C GLN A 41 -23.42 16.45 4.22
N ARG A 42 -22.80 17.57 4.63
CA ARG A 42 -23.03 18.91 4.04
C ARG A 42 -22.64 18.93 2.56
N PHE A 43 -21.47 18.42 2.21
CA PHE A 43 -21.05 18.22 0.81
C PHE A 43 -22.03 17.36 0.00
N LYS A 44 -22.67 16.36 0.62
CA LYS A 44 -23.68 15.49 -0.02
C LYS A 44 -25.00 16.22 -0.24
N GLN A 45 -25.46 17.04 0.71
CA GLN A 45 -26.64 17.90 0.57
C GLN A 45 -26.45 18.95 -0.54
N LEU A 46 -25.27 19.57 -0.59
CA LEU A 46 -24.89 20.59 -1.57
C LEU A 46 -24.42 19.99 -2.91
N HIS A 47 -24.60 18.69 -3.14
CA HIS A 47 -24.30 17.99 -4.40
C HIS A 47 -22.86 18.19 -4.93
N VAL A 48 -21.90 18.54 -4.07
CA VAL A 48 -20.51 18.79 -4.46
C VAL A 48 -19.88 17.50 -5.01
N PRO A 49 -19.19 17.53 -6.17
CA PRO A 49 -18.57 16.34 -6.76
C PRO A 49 -17.61 15.66 -5.78
N LEU A 50 -17.66 14.33 -5.65
CA LEU A 50 -16.92 13.57 -4.63
C LEU A 50 -15.42 13.90 -4.62
N SER A 51 -14.83 13.99 -5.81
CA SER A 51 -13.43 14.32 -6.08
C SER A 51 -13.03 15.76 -5.74
N ASP A 52 -13.99 16.68 -5.66
CA ASP A 52 -13.75 18.08 -5.31
C ASP A 52 -13.88 18.31 -3.79
N ARG A 53 -14.55 17.40 -3.05
CA ARG A 53 -14.72 17.46 -1.58
C ARG A 53 -13.39 17.37 -0.85
N GLN A 54 -12.50 16.47 -1.28
CA GLN A 54 -11.19 16.30 -0.65
C GLN A 54 -10.30 17.52 -0.86
N LEU A 55 -10.36 18.16 -2.04
CA LEU A 55 -9.65 19.41 -2.31
C LEU A 55 -10.14 20.54 -1.39
N ILE A 56 -11.45 20.67 -1.18
CA ILE A 56 -12.02 21.67 -0.26
C ILE A 56 -11.66 21.36 1.20
N ALA A 57 -11.71 20.09 1.62
CA ALA A 57 -11.35 19.68 2.98
C ALA A 57 -9.86 19.87 3.29
N ASN A 58 -8.97 19.41 2.40
CA ASN A 58 -7.52 19.63 2.50
C ASN A 58 -7.19 21.13 2.43
N GLY A 59 -7.89 21.88 1.58
CA GLY A 59 -7.76 23.34 1.49
C GLY A 59 -8.16 24.07 2.77
N LEU A 60 -9.26 23.66 3.42
CA LEU A 60 -9.71 24.19 4.70
C LEU A 60 -8.70 23.88 5.82
N ALA A 61 -8.20 22.64 5.87
CA ALA A 61 -7.17 22.23 6.81
C ALA A 61 -5.85 23.01 6.60
N LYS A 62 -5.38 23.14 5.35
CA LYS A 62 -4.18 23.89 4.97
C LYS A 62 -4.31 25.38 5.29
N ALA A 63 -5.45 26.00 4.97
CA ALA A 63 -5.74 27.39 5.35
C ALA A 63 -5.75 27.62 6.87
N LYS A 64 -6.20 26.63 7.66
CA LYS A 64 -6.16 26.63 9.12
C LYS A 64 -4.74 26.46 9.67
N ARG A 65 -3.94 25.54 9.12
CA ARG A 65 -2.51 25.37 9.49
C ARG A 65 -1.66 26.60 9.16
N GLU A 66 -1.89 27.21 8.00
CA GLU A 66 -1.14 28.39 7.53
C GLU A 66 -1.66 29.73 8.11
N GLY A 67 -2.64 29.72 9.02
CA GLY A 67 -3.17 30.95 9.63
C GLY A 67 -3.81 31.93 8.62
N ARG A 68 -4.35 31.44 7.49
CA ARG A 68 -4.92 32.28 6.42
C ARG A 68 -6.40 32.59 6.59
N LEU A 69 -7.09 31.89 7.49
CA LEU A 69 -8.48 32.17 7.87
C LEU A 69 -8.51 33.50 8.65
N ALA A 70 -9.48 34.36 8.36
CA ALA A 70 -9.64 35.63 9.08
C ALA A 70 -10.53 35.48 10.32
N ASP A 71 -10.08 36.03 11.46
CA ASP A 71 -10.84 36.09 12.73
C ASP A 71 -11.98 37.14 12.68
N GLU A 72 -12.99 36.94 11.83
CA GLU A 72 -14.21 37.76 11.85
C GLU A 72 -15.28 37.17 12.81
N ILE A 73 -14.91 37.04 14.09
CA ILE A 73 -15.88 36.83 15.20
C ILE A 73 -16.44 38.19 15.63
N SER A 74 -17.31 38.79 14.81
CA SER A 74 -18.16 39.93 15.20
C SER A 74 -19.32 40.16 14.23
N GLY A 75 -20.56 40.25 14.72
CA GLY A 75 -21.71 40.56 13.86
C GLY A 75 -23.07 40.12 14.41
N ASP A 76 -23.55 40.76 15.48
CA ASP A 76 -24.90 40.53 16.01
C ASP A 76 -26.00 40.95 15.02
N ALA A 77 -27.02 40.10 14.87
CA ALA A 77 -28.28 40.42 14.20
C ALA A 77 -29.43 39.59 14.78
N ALA A 78 -29.89 39.92 15.98
CA ALA A 78 -31.01 39.23 16.63
C ALA A 78 -32.35 39.55 15.96
N PHE A 79 -33.17 38.53 15.65
CA PHE A 79 -34.60 38.74 15.41
C PHE A 79 -35.51 37.58 15.87
N VAL A 80 -36.21 37.85 16.98
CA VAL A 80 -37.56 37.37 17.38
C VAL A 80 -37.91 35.89 17.22
N SER A 81 -38.13 35.23 18.36
CA SER A 81 -38.89 33.99 18.48
C SER A 81 -40.37 34.16 18.11
N SER A 82 -40.89 33.36 17.18
CA SER A 82 -42.34 33.08 17.09
C SER A 82 -42.60 31.63 16.73
N GLY A 83 -43.05 30.82 17.69
CA GLY A 83 -43.37 29.42 17.46
C GLY A 83 -44.70 29.25 16.71
N ARG A 84 -44.72 28.38 15.69
CA ARG A 84 -45.96 27.80 15.16
C ARG A 84 -45.81 26.30 15.02
N SER A 85 -46.50 25.57 15.91
CA SER A 85 -46.76 24.15 15.69
C SER A 85 -47.72 23.99 14.52
N ILE A 86 -47.36 23.16 13.55
CA ILE A 86 -48.28 22.65 12.54
C ILE A 86 -48.13 21.12 12.51
N ARG A 87 -48.96 20.43 13.31
CA ARG A 87 -49.36 19.06 12.99
C ARG A 87 -50.34 19.11 11.82
N ARG A 88 -50.09 18.34 10.76
CA ARG A 88 -51.06 17.78 9.77
C ARG A 88 -50.26 17.17 8.61
N GLU A 89 -50.69 16.13 7.90
CA GLU A 89 -51.67 15.05 8.17
C GLU A 89 -51.34 13.94 7.12
N LEU A 90 -51.54 12.66 7.42
CA LEU A 90 -51.24 11.57 6.47
C LEU A 90 -52.47 11.18 5.64
N PRO A 91 -52.38 11.23 4.31
CA PRO A 91 -52.94 10.25 3.39
C PRO A 91 -51.79 9.45 2.74
N GLY A 92 -51.96 8.20 2.28
CA GLY A 92 -53.15 7.35 2.21
C GLY A 92 -52.91 6.33 1.08
N HIS A 93 -53.07 5.03 1.34
CA HIS A 93 -52.61 3.99 0.40
C HIS A 93 -53.37 3.99 -0.94
N ALA A 94 -52.63 3.79 -2.04
CA ALA A 94 -53.15 3.28 -3.29
C ALA A 94 -52.12 2.31 -3.92
N HIS A 95 -52.51 1.04 -4.08
CA HIS A 95 -51.77 0.09 -4.91
C HIS A 95 -52.19 0.21 -6.39
N PRO A 96 -51.30 -0.18 -7.32
CA PRO A 96 -51.75 -0.97 -8.47
C PRO A 96 -51.04 -2.34 -8.55
N THR A 97 -51.72 -3.28 -9.19
CA THR A 97 -51.28 -4.67 -9.46
C THR A 97 -50.42 -4.80 -10.73
N PRO A 98 -49.72 -5.94 -10.95
CA PRO A 98 -48.61 -6.04 -11.92
C PRO A 98 -48.99 -6.52 -13.34
N HIS A 99 -47.96 -6.68 -14.18
CA HIS A 99 -47.87 -7.24 -15.55
C HIS A 99 -47.98 -6.25 -16.73
N PRO A 100 -47.40 -6.56 -17.92
CA PRO A 100 -46.52 -7.69 -18.26
C PRO A 100 -45.09 -7.27 -18.71
N LEU A 101 -44.22 -8.26 -18.94
CA LEU A 101 -42.91 -8.07 -19.59
C LEU A 101 -43.07 -7.69 -21.07
N SER A 102 -42.31 -6.71 -21.55
CA SER A 102 -42.18 -6.40 -22.98
C SER A 102 -40.70 -6.31 -23.38
N HIS A 103 -40.30 -7.04 -24.42
CA HIS A 103 -38.93 -7.04 -24.92
C HIS A 103 -38.56 -5.71 -25.61
N ALA A 104 -37.89 -4.81 -24.89
CA ALA A 104 -37.19 -3.69 -25.49
C ALA A 104 -35.84 -4.17 -26.06
N LYS A 105 -35.52 -3.79 -27.30
CA LYS A 105 -34.22 -4.10 -27.92
C LYS A 105 -33.11 -3.30 -27.24
N ALA A 106 -31.93 -3.90 -27.08
CA ALA A 106 -30.73 -3.17 -26.67
C ALA A 106 -30.41 -2.06 -27.70
N PRO A 107 -30.01 -0.86 -27.26
CA PRO A 107 -29.49 0.17 -28.17
C PRO A 107 -28.16 -0.29 -28.79
N PRO A 108 -27.83 0.17 -30.00
CA PRO A 108 -26.56 -0.19 -30.65
C PRO A 108 -25.37 0.40 -29.91
N ALA A 109 -24.23 -0.29 -29.95
CA ALA A 109 -22.98 0.18 -29.36
C ALA A 109 -22.52 1.47 -30.07
N ALA A 110 -22.47 2.57 -29.32
CA ALA A 110 -22.00 3.87 -29.77
C ALA A 110 -21.12 4.50 -28.68
N GLY A 111 -19.92 4.93 -29.06
CA GLY A 111 -18.95 5.53 -28.14
C GLY A 111 -18.19 4.52 -27.29
N ILE A 112 -17.05 4.02 -27.78
CA ILE A 112 -15.94 3.69 -26.87
C ILE A 112 -15.24 5.02 -26.56
N ASP A 113 -15.83 5.78 -25.65
CA ASP A 113 -15.10 6.85 -24.97
C ASP A 113 -14.01 6.25 -24.09
N ARG A 114 -12.92 6.98 -23.92
CA ARG A 114 -11.70 6.47 -23.28
C ARG A 114 -11.92 6.24 -21.79
N ILE A 115 -11.34 5.15 -21.28
CA ILE A 115 -11.53 4.65 -19.92
C ILE A 115 -11.01 5.68 -18.90
N ASP A 116 -11.85 6.09 -17.95
CA ASP A 116 -11.47 6.95 -16.83
C ASP A 116 -10.64 6.14 -15.81
N VAL A 117 -9.32 6.37 -15.82
CA VAL A 117 -8.39 5.87 -14.79
C VAL A 117 -8.29 6.80 -13.58
N SER A 118 -9.44 7.31 -13.14
CA SER A 118 -9.69 8.03 -11.89
C SER A 118 -8.85 9.30 -11.65
N ARG A 119 -8.93 10.27 -12.57
CA ARG A 119 -8.35 11.63 -12.48
C ARG A 119 -6.87 11.73 -12.03
N ASP A 120 -6.03 12.12 -12.97
CA ASP A 120 -4.67 12.61 -12.76
C ASP A 120 -4.56 13.61 -11.61
N ILE A 121 -3.51 13.46 -10.80
CA ILE A 121 -3.14 14.32 -9.68
C ILE A 121 -2.11 15.32 -10.21
N HIS A 122 -2.52 16.57 -10.43
CA HIS A 122 -1.59 17.61 -10.85
C HIS A 122 -0.96 18.28 -9.63
N ALA A 123 0.34 18.09 -9.43
CA ALA A 123 1.14 18.68 -8.34
C ALA A 123 1.43 20.19 -8.57
N THR A 124 0.40 20.97 -8.92
CA THR A 124 0.50 22.35 -9.47
C THR A 124 1.12 23.39 -8.53
N HIS A 125 1.20 23.12 -7.24
CA HIS A 125 1.78 24.01 -6.23
C HIS A 125 3.22 23.63 -5.83
N ALA A 126 3.78 22.59 -6.43
CA ALA A 126 5.10 22.04 -6.11
C ALA A 126 6.14 22.33 -7.21
N THR A 127 7.42 22.11 -6.89
CA THR A 127 8.57 22.14 -7.80
C THR A 127 9.09 20.72 -8.12
N HIS A 128 8.70 19.73 -7.32
CA HIS A 128 9.02 18.31 -7.48
C HIS A 128 8.03 17.40 -6.74
N VAL A 129 8.15 16.08 -6.90
CA VAL A 129 7.37 15.05 -6.20
C VAL A 129 8.31 14.21 -5.34
N ARG A 130 7.93 13.88 -4.10
CA ARG A 130 8.63 12.89 -3.26
C ARG A 130 7.67 11.73 -2.95
N VAL A 131 8.15 10.49 -3.03
CA VAL A 131 7.34 9.29 -2.75
C VAL A 131 8.00 8.49 -1.64
N PHE A 132 7.22 8.23 -0.59
CA PHE A 132 7.61 7.53 0.62
C PHE A 132 6.88 6.20 0.74
N ALA A 133 7.56 5.14 1.13
CA ALA A 133 7.01 3.79 1.34
C ALA A 133 7.01 3.38 2.82
N ILE A 134 5.97 2.64 3.21
CA ILE A 134 5.85 1.93 4.49
C ILE A 134 4.87 0.75 4.35
N SER A 135 5.05 -0.31 5.13
CA SER A 135 4.09 -1.41 5.27
C SER A 135 3.98 -1.87 6.72
N ASP A 136 2.98 -2.70 7.01
CA ASP A 136 2.89 -3.49 8.24
C ASP A 136 2.90 -2.61 9.51
N LEU A 137 2.09 -1.53 9.49
CA LEU A 137 2.05 -0.51 10.54
C LEU A 137 1.47 -1.04 11.86
N HIS A 138 0.55 -2.02 11.84
CA HIS A 138 -0.11 -2.63 13.01
C HIS A 138 -0.47 -1.64 14.13
N CYS A 139 -1.25 -0.61 13.80
CA CYS A 139 -1.60 0.47 14.72
C CYS A 139 -2.49 0.02 15.90
N ASP A 140 -3.01 -1.21 15.89
CA ASP A 140 -3.60 -1.88 17.08
C ASP A 140 -2.60 -2.03 18.25
N HIS A 141 -1.29 -1.93 17.98
CA HIS A 141 -0.30 -1.68 19.00
C HIS A 141 -0.22 -0.17 19.28
N PRO A 142 -0.57 0.31 20.49
CA PRO A 142 -0.52 1.74 20.81
C PRO A 142 0.85 2.38 20.53
N ALA A 143 1.93 1.65 20.83
CA ALA A 143 3.29 2.10 20.54
C ALA A 143 3.59 2.32 19.03
N ASN A 144 2.89 1.61 18.12
CA ASN A 144 3.00 1.84 16.67
C ASN A 144 2.16 3.05 16.23
N MET A 145 1.00 3.28 16.85
CA MET A 145 0.21 4.50 16.64
C MET A 145 0.95 5.74 17.18
N ASP A 146 1.58 5.65 18.35
CA ASP A 146 2.43 6.70 18.93
C ASP A 146 3.66 6.97 18.04
N TRP A 147 4.29 5.90 17.52
CA TRP A 147 5.36 6.03 16.52
C TRP A 147 4.89 6.75 15.25
N LEU A 148 3.74 6.35 14.68
CA LEU A 148 3.16 6.96 13.49
C LEU A 148 2.92 8.47 13.67
N ARG A 149 2.38 8.90 14.82
CA ARG A 149 2.19 10.33 15.15
C ARG A 149 3.48 11.13 15.29
N SER A 150 4.62 10.47 15.50
CA SER A 150 5.90 11.12 15.88
C SER A 150 7.03 10.98 14.86
N HIS A 151 6.89 10.06 13.88
CA HIS A 151 7.94 9.72 12.91
C HIS A 151 7.53 9.97 11.45
N MET A 152 6.52 10.83 11.24
CA MET A 152 6.20 11.38 9.92
C MET A 152 7.41 12.15 9.34
N PRO A 153 7.70 12.06 8.02
CA PRO A 153 8.72 12.90 7.38
C PRO A 153 8.40 14.38 7.53
N LEU A 154 9.41 15.25 7.56
CA LEU A 154 9.20 16.70 7.55
C LEU A 154 8.66 17.19 6.19
N GLU A 155 7.73 18.14 6.22
CA GLU A 155 7.31 18.89 5.02
C GLU A 155 8.52 19.65 4.45
N GLU A 156 8.67 19.70 3.13
CA GLU A 156 9.77 20.36 2.42
C GLU A 156 9.20 21.38 1.43
N GLU A 157 9.78 22.59 1.36
CA GLU A 157 9.20 23.69 0.58
C GLU A 157 9.24 23.39 -0.92
N GLY A 158 8.06 23.28 -1.54
CA GLY A 158 7.92 22.92 -2.95
C GLY A 158 7.92 21.41 -3.22
N ALA A 159 7.94 20.53 -2.22
CA ALA A 159 7.62 19.12 -2.42
C ALA A 159 6.11 18.91 -2.63
N TYR A 160 5.76 17.84 -3.35
CA TYR A 160 4.45 17.19 -3.28
C TYR A 160 4.67 15.79 -2.69
N ASP A 161 4.22 15.57 -1.46
CA ASP A 161 4.57 14.38 -0.69
C ASP A 161 3.53 13.26 -0.84
N VAL A 162 3.97 12.12 -1.35
CA VAL A 162 3.15 10.93 -1.58
C VAL A 162 3.54 9.82 -0.63
N CYS A 163 2.56 9.20 0.04
CA CYS A 163 2.78 7.98 0.84
C CYS A 163 2.20 6.75 0.13
N LEU A 164 2.97 5.66 0.09
CA LEU A 164 2.58 4.33 -0.34
C LEU A 164 2.53 3.43 0.89
N CYS A 165 1.33 3.13 1.38
CA CYS A 165 1.10 2.27 2.55
C CYS A 165 0.67 0.87 2.08
N ALA A 166 1.60 -0.09 2.11
CA ALA A 166 1.41 -1.44 1.55
C ALA A 166 0.83 -2.44 2.58
N GLY A 167 -0.30 -2.07 3.19
CA GLY A 167 -1.16 -2.95 3.98
C GLY A 167 -0.74 -3.16 5.44
N ASP A 168 -1.55 -3.96 6.13
CA ASP A 168 -1.47 -4.36 7.54
C ASP A 168 -1.38 -3.17 8.51
N VAL A 169 -2.33 -2.25 8.36
CA VAL A 169 -2.52 -1.12 9.27
C VAL A 169 -3.35 -1.53 10.47
N SER A 170 -4.56 -2.06 10.27
CA SER A 170 -5.44 -2.51 11.37
C SER A 170 -6.69 -3.27 10.91
N ASN A 171 -7.07 -4.33 11.65
CA ASN A 171 -8.40 -4.96 11.50
C ASN A 171 -9.55 -4.12 12.11
N SER A 172 -9.26 -3.07 12.86
CA SER A 172 -10.22 -2.25 13.58
C SER A 172 -10.55 -0.98 12.80
N GLU A 173 -11.81 -0.82 12.38
CA GLU A 173 -12.27 0.32 11.55
C GLU A 173 -11.86 1.68 12.14
N ALA A 174 -11.98 1.86 13.46
CA ALA A 174 -11.63 3.11 14.13
C ALA A 174 -10.11 3.39 14.14
N VAL A 175 -9.29 2.34 14.29
CA VAL A 175 -7.81 2.45 14.33
C VAL A 175 -7.25 2.62 12.92
N LEU A 176 -7.82 1.91 11.94
CA LEU A 176 -7.57 2.09 10.52
C LEU A 176 -7.92 3.51 10.06
N LEU A 177 -9.10 4.00 10.42
CA LEU A 177 -9.54 5.37 10.13
C LEU A 177 -8.58 6.40 10.74
N GLU A 178 -8.19 6.25 12.00
CA GLU A 178 -7.25 7.16 12.66
C GLU A 178 -5.86 7.14 11.99
N ALA A 179 -5.28 5.96 11.75
CA ALA A 179 -3.96 5.82 11.14
C ALA A 179 -3.93 6.37 9.70
N LEU A 180 -4.95 6.06 8.90
CA LEU A 180 -5.07 6.58 7.53
C LEU A 180 -5.41 8.09 7.51
N GLN A 181 -6.14 8.62 8.50
CA GLN A 181 -6.35 10.06 8.65
C GLN A 181 -5.04 10.79 8.98
N LEU A 182 -4.22 10.27 9.91
CA LEU A 182 -2.91 10.84 10.23
C LEU A 182 -1.99 10.91 8.99
N LEU A 183 -2.02 9.87 8.15
CA LEU A 183 -1.31 9.89 6.86
C LEU A 183 -1.88 10.96 5.92
N SER A 184 -3.20 11.01 5.71
CA SER A 184 -3.84 11.99 4.82
C SER A 184 -3.79 13.44 5.31
N GLU A 185 -3.58 13.69 6.60
CA GLU A 185 -3.38 15.04 7.13
C GLU A 185 -1.96 15.57 6.86
N ARG A 186 -0.99 14.66 6.71
CA ARG A 186 0.43 14.97 6.47
C ARG A 186 0.82 14.93 4.98
N PHE A 187 0.50 13.85 4.27
CA PHE A 187 0.91 13.65 2.88
C PHE A 187 -0.12 14.26 1.92
N ASP A 188 0.32 14.90 0.84
CA ASP A 188 -0.57 15.50 -0.16
C ASP A 188 -1.41 14.45 -0.90
N GLN A 189 -0.89 13.22 -1.05
CA GLN A 189 -1.67 12.04 -1.42
C GLN A 189 -1.15 10.78 -0.71
N VAL A 190 -2.07 9.99 -0.16
CA VAL A 190 -1.80 8.62 0.30
C VAL A 190 -2.39 7.62 -0.70
N PHE A 191 -1.63 6.59 -1.05
CA PHE A 191 -2.10 5.38 -1.70
C PHE A 191 -2.02 4.20 -0.74
N PHE A 192 -2.99 3.30 -0.83
CA PHE A 192 -3.11 2.14 0.05
C PHE A 192 -3.50 0.90 -0.74
N THR A 193 -3.00 -0.26 -0.30
CA THR A 193 -3.56 -1.56 -0.66
C THR A 193 -3.66 -2.41 0.60
N PRO A 194 -4.81 -3.03 0.90
CA PRO A 194 -5.02 -3.75 2.14
C PRO A 194 -4.23 -5.06 2.22
N GLY A 195 -3.74 -5.36 3.41
CA GLY A 195 -3.13 -6.65 3.75
C GLY A 195 -4.10 -7.63 4.41
N ASN A 196 -3.60 -8.78 4.85
CA ASN A 196 -4.45 -9.78 5.49
C ASN A 196 -5.07 -9.27 6.80
N HIS A 197 -4.33 -8.51 7.61
CA HIS A 197 -4.82 -7.96 8.87
C HIS A 197 -5.99 -7.00 8.64
N ASP A 198 -5.92 -6.11 7.64
CA ASP A 198 -6.99 -5.16 7.34
C ASP A 198 -8.30 -5.88 6.94
N MET A 199 -8.18 -7.07 6.34
CA MET A 199 -9.27 -7.94 5.91
C MET A 199 -9.70 -9.00 6.95
N TRP A 200 -9.08 -9.04 8.13
CA TRP A 200 -9.55 -9.87 9.24
C TRP A 200 -10.89 -9.36 9.77
N LEU A 201 -11.81 -10.28 10.01
CA LEU A 201 -13.08 -9.96 10.65
C LEU A 201 -12.90 -9.63 12.14
N PRO A 202 -13.66 -8.64 12.66
CA PRO A 202 -13.83 -8.45 14.10
C PRO A 202 -14.35 -9.73 14.78
N ARG A 203 -13.98 -9.95 16.05
CA ARG A 203 -14.27 -11.19 16.78
C ARG A 203 -15.77 -11.49 16.89
N ASP A 204 -16.55 -10.45 17.14
CA ASP A 204 -17.97 -10.53 17.49
C ASP A 204 -18.88 -10.12 16.31
N VAL A 205 -18.39 -10.35 15.08
CA VAL A 205 -19.09 -9.97 13.85
C VAL A 205 -20.21 -10.96 13.48
N SER A 206 -21.19 -10.48 12.72
CA SER A 206 -22.27 -11.31 12.15
C SER A 206 -21.72 -12.50 11.35
N GLU A 207 -22.37 -13.66 11.45
CA GLU A 207 -22.04 -14.84 10.63
C GLU A 207 -22.22 -14.62 9.12
N HIS A 208 -23.04 -13.63 8.73
CA HIS A 208 -23.29 -13.27 7.33
C HIS A 208 -22.21 -12.35 6.73
N MET A 209 -21.33 -11.75 7.53
CA MET A 209 -20.29 -10.85 7.03
C MET A 209 -19.07 -11.63 6.51
N SER A 210 -18.58 -11.28 5.33
CA SER A 210 -17.37 -11.87 4.74
C SER A 210 -16.18 -10.92 4.80
N SER A 211 -14.96 -11.43 4.59
CA SER A 211 -13.77 -10.60 4.40
C SER A 211 -13.83 -9.75 3.14
N PHE A 212 -14.73 -10.04 2.17
CA PHE A 212 -15.03 -9.12 1.07
C PHE A 212 -15.91 -7.95 1.50
N ASP A 213 -16.72 -8.10 2.56
CA ASP A 213 -17.45 -6.97 3.17
C ASP A 213 -16.51 -6.13 4.03
N GLN A 214 -15.59 -6.76 4.76
CA GLN A 214 -14.49 -6.06 5.42
C GLN A 214 -13.66 -5.26 4.41
N LEU A 215 -13.29 -5.85 3.26
CA LEU A 215 -12.61 -5.17 2.17
C LEU A 215 -13.40 -3.97 1.62
N ARG A 216 -14.74 -4.03 1.59
CA ARG A 216 -15.59 -2.88 1.22
C ARG A 216 -15.50 -1.77 2.28
N LEU A 217 -15.65 -2.09 3.57
CA LEU A 217 -15.50 -1.12 4.66
C LEU A 217 -14.11 -0.46 4.64
N VAL A 218 -13.04 -1.23 4.42
CA VAL A 218 -11.67 -0.71 4.29
C VAL A 218 -11.55 0.28 3.13
N ASN A 219 -12.16 0.00 1.98
CA ASN A 219 -12.22 0.94 0.85
C ASN A 219 -13.10 2.17 1.14
N GLU A 220 -14.19 2.02 1.88
CA GLU A 220 -15.06 3.13 2.31
C GLU A 220 -14.35 4.06 3.31
N VAL A 221 -13.60 3.50 4.26
CA VAL A 221 -12.70 4.24 5.16
C VAL A 221 -11.67 5.00 4.34
N CYS A 222 -10.94 4.34 3.43
CA CYS A 222 -9.95 4.98 2.55
C CYS A 222 -10.56 6.15 1.74
N ALA A 223 -11.68 5.90 1.07
CA ALA A 223 -12.39 6.91 0.30
C ALA A 223 -12.90 8.07 1.17
N SER A 224 -13.26 7.81 2.44
CA SER A 224 -13.62 8.87 3.38
C SER A 224 -12.43 9.79 3.70
N VAL A 225 -11.21 9.27 3.84
CA VAL A 225 -9.99 10.05 4.18
C VAL A 225 -9.18 10.51 2.95
N GLY A 226 -9.68 10.28 1.73
CA GLY A 226 -9.01 10.69 0.49
C GLY A 226 -7.83 9.79 0.08
N VAL A 227 -7.66 8.65 0.76
CA VAL A 227 -6.66 7.63 0.42
C VAL A 227 -7.09 6.91 -0.85
N ARG A 228 -6.18 6.76 -1.82
CA ARG A 228 -6.45 6.08 -3.09
C ARG A 228 -6.11 4.60 -3.05
N THR A 229 -7.09 3.75 -3.37
CA THR A 229 -6.91 2.30 -3.62
C THR A 229 -6.93 1.96 -5.12
N GLN A 230 -6.94 2.98 -5.98
CA GLN A 230 -6.97 2.87 -7.44
C GLN A 230 -5.74 3.54 -8.07
N PRO A 231 -5.32 3.11 -9.28
CA PRO A 231 -4.17 3.69 -9.96
C PRO A 231 -4.40 5.17 -10.30
N ALA A 232 -3.34 5.97 -10.24
CA ALA A 232 -3.40 7.36 -10.68
C ALA A 232 -2.03 7.88 -11.14
N TRP A 233 -2.08 8.78 -12.11
CA TRP A 233 -0.96 9.63 -12.49
C TRP A 233 -0.75 10.71 -11.43
N ILE A 234 0.49 10.92 -11.02
CA ILE A 234 0.98 12.13 -10.38
C ILE A 234 1.74 12.88 -11.48
N VAL A 235 1.09 13.92 -12.02
CA VAL A 235 1.66 14.75 -13.08
C VAL A 235 2.62 15.72 -12.43
N SER A 236 3.90 15.53 -12.70
CA SER A 236 4.99 16.25 -12.06
C SER A 236 5.08 17.69 -12.55
N PRO A 237 5.45 18.64 -11.68
CA PRO A 237 5.58 20.04 -12.04
C PRO A 237 6.85 20.30 -12.87
N LEU A 238 6.90 21.46 -13.52
CA LEU A 238 8.07 22.01 -14.23
C LEU A 238 8.66 21.09 -15.33
N GLY A 239 7.91 20.11 -15.83
CA GLY A 239 8.38 19.18 -16.86
C GLY A 239 9.27 18.04 -16.32
N ARG A 240 9.33 17.84 -15.00
CA ARG A 240 9.91 16.62 -14.42
C ARG A 240 9.06 15.38 -14.77
N GLN A 241 9.65 14.20 -14.62
CA GLN A 241 9.03 12.92 -14.97
C GLN A 241 7.70 12.63 -14.21
N ASP A 242 6.65 12.24 -14.94
CA ASP A 242 5.39 11.75 -14.36
C ASP A 242 5.62 10.47 -13.52
N VAL A 243 5.00 10.38 -12.34
CA VAL A 243 4.96 9.14 -11.54
C VAL A 243 3.57 8.50 -11.65
N LEU A 244 3.51 7.21 -11.99
CA LEU A 244 2.29 6.42 -12.00
C LEU A 244 2.28 5.47 -10.80
N VAL A 245 1.30 5.60 -9.90
CA VAL A 245 1.12 4.66 -8.80
C VAL A 245 0.02 3.65 -9.15
N VAL A 246 0.28 2.36 -8.90
CA VAL A 246 -0.63 1.24 -9.24
C VAL A 246 -0.86 0.32 -8.03
N PRO A 247 -1.87 0.58 -7.19
CA PRO A 247 -2.26 -0.33 -6.12
C PRO A 247 -2.91 -1.61 -6.67
N LEU A 248 -2.40 -2.76 -6.26
CA LEU A 248 -2.86 -4.10 -6.62
C LEU A 248 -3.45 -4.81 -5.40
N LEU A 249 -4.68 -5.29 -5.52
CA LEU A 249 -5.25 -6.23 -4.57
C LEU A 249 -4.59 -7.60 -4.79
N SER A 250 -4.30 -8.33 -3.72
CA SER A 250 -3.64 -9.64 -3.81
C SER A 250 -4.04 -10.53 -2.65
N TRP A 251 -3.90 -11.84 -2.84
CA TRP A 251 -3.92 -12.84 -1.77
C TRP A 251 -2.92 -13.96 -2.11
N TYR A 252 -2.55 -14.78 -1.11
CA TYR A 252 -1.60 -15.88 -1.26
C TYR A 252 -2.22 -17.22 -1.65
N HIS A 253 -1.40 -18.18 -2.09
CA HIS A 253 -1.81 -19.60 -2.08
C HIS A 253 -0.69 -20.53 -1.59
N ALA A 254 -1.04 -21.54 -0.80
CA ALA A 254 -0.06 -22.43 -0.15
C ALA A 254 0.76 -23.28 -1.14
N SER A 255 0.27 -23.44 -2.38
CA SER A 255 0.99 -24.10 -3.47
C SER A 255 1.93 -23.17 -4.27
N TRP A 256 2.04 -21.90 -3.90
CA TRP A 256 3.05 -20.97 -4.44
C TRP A 256 4.45 -21.38 -4.01
N ASP A 257 4.61 -21.74 -2.73
CA ASP A 257 5.81 -22.27 -2.12
C ASP A 257 6.37 -23.50 -2.86
N LYS A 258 7.59 -23.37 -3.40
CA LYS A 258 8.33 -24.43 -4.11
C LYS A 258 9.54 -24.96 -3.33
N GLU A 259 9.84 -24.43 -2.15
CA GLU A 259 10.99 -24.89 -1.37
C GLU A 259 10.71 -26.24 -0.71
N PRO A 260 11.71 -27.12 -0.54
CA PRO A 260 11.54 -28.36 0.19
C PRO A 260 11.13 -28.12 1.64
N GLU A 261 10.36 -29.05 2.22
CA GLU A 261 10.15 -29.08 3.67
C GLU A 261 11.44 -29.46 4.41
N LEU A 262 11.55 -29.09 5.69
CA LEU A 262 12.75 -29.31 6.48
C LEU A 262 12.47 -30.29 7.63
N GLU A 263 13.13 -31.43 7.61
CA GLU A 263 13.05 -32.53 8.60
C GLU A 263 13.04 -32.01 10.06
N GLU A 264 14.00 -31.13 10.42
CA GLU A 264 14.12 -30.60 11.78
C GLU A 264 13.03 -29.56 12.15
N SER A 265 12.25 -29.05 11.19
CA SER A 265 11.16 -28.11 11.42
C SER A 265 9.79 -28.78 11.61
N GLU A 266 9.65 -30.06 11.20
CA GLU A 266 8.36 -30.78 11.19
C GLU A 266 7.69 -30.92 12.57
N THR A 267 8.45 -30.74 13.66
CA THR A 267 7.92 -30.84 15.03
C THR A 267 6.82 -29.83 15.34
N GLN A 268 6.62 -28.76 14.55
CA GLN A 268 5.45 -27.89 14.68
C GLN A 268 4.75 -27.59 13.34
N LEU A 269 3.66 -28.34 13.14
CA LEU A 269 2.38 -27.87 12.57
C LEU A 269 2.22 -27.93 11.04
N GLN A 270 2.13 -29.13 10.47
CA GLN A 270 1.39 -29.37 9.21
C GLN A 270 -0.15 -29.40 9.44
N GLY A 271 -0.94 -29.39 8.36
CA GLY A 271 -2.39 -29.69 8.38
C GLY A 271 -3.22 -28.76 9.28
N ALA A 272 -4.00 -29.34 10.20
CA ALA A 272 -4.80 -28.58 11.17
C ALA A 272 -3.94 -27.65 12.05
N GLY A 273 -2.68 -28.02 12.30
CA GLY A 273 -1.72 -27.20 13.03
C GLY A 273 -1.34 -25.92 12.28
N PHE A 274 -1.03 -26.03 10.99
CA PHE A 274 -0.66 -24.88 10.14
C PHE A 274 -1.75 -23.79 10.20
N ARG A 275 -3.01 -24.22 10.09
CA ARG A 275 -4.22 -23.38 10.18
C ARG A 275 -4.51 -22.85 11.59
N ALA A 276 -3.86 -23.40 12.62
CA ALA A 276 -3.92 -22.90 14.00
C ALA A 276 -2.80 -21.89 14.31
N MET A 277 -1.67 -21.93 13.57
CA MET A 277 -0.64 -20.89 13.60
C MET A 277 -1.19 -19.61 12.96
N TRP A 278 -1.34 -19.61 11.63
CA TRP A 278 -1.67 -18.42 10.83
C TRP A 278 -3.09 -17.92 11.09
N ALA A 279 -3.23 -16.65 11.47
CA ALA A 279 -4.50 -16.10 11.99
C ALA A 279 -5.60 -16.01 10.92
N ASP A 280 -5.25 -15.82 9.66
CA ASP A 280 -6.18 -15.68 8.52
C ASP A 280 -7.17 -16.86 8.40
N PHE A 281 -6.72 -18.08 8.71
CA PHE A 281 -7.56 -19.29 8.71
C PHE A 281 -8.64 -19.32 9.80
N ARG A 282 -8.59 -18.36 10.75
CA ARG A 282 -9.54 -18.18 11.85
C ARG A 282 -10.18 -16.78 11.86
N ARG A 283 -9.69 -15.86 11.04
CA ARG A 283 -10.13 -14.45 10.98
C ARG A 283 -10.74 -14.05 9.64
N CYS A 284 -10.42 -14.73 8.55
CA CYS A 284 -11.04 -14.48 7.27
C CYS A 284 -12.23 -15.43 7.03
N ARG A 285 -13.30 -14.92 6.40
CA ARG A 285 -14.44 -15.72 5.93
C ARG A 285 -14.73 -15.35 4.49
N TRP A 286 -14.59 -16.30 3.58
CA TRP A 286 -14.80 -16.09 2.14
C TRP A 286 -16.15 -16.67 1.69
N GLY A 287 -16.47 -16.54 0.40
CA GLY A 287 -17.63 -17.21 -0.19
C GLY A 287 -17.47 -18.75 -0.20
N PRO A 288 -18.56 -19.52 -0.33
CA PRO A 288 -18.56 -20.97 -0.13
C PRO A 288 -17.72 -21.79 -1.14
N ALA A 289 -17.16 -21.17 -2.18
CA ALA A 289 -16.25 -21.79 -3.14
C ALA A 289 -14.76 -21.40 -2.93
N LEU A 290 -14.46 -20.58 -1.92
CA LEU A 290 -13.13 -19.99 -1.71
C LEU A 290 -12.60 -20.32 -0.31
N GLU A 291 -11.30 -20.55 -0.23
CA GLU A 291 -10.62 -20.95 1.00
C GLU A 291 -9.35 -20.13 1.19
N THR A 292 -9.05 -19.73 2.44
CA THR A 292 -7.82 -19.04 2.79
C THR A 292 -6.61 -19.82 2.29
N GLY A 293 -5.81 -19.21 1.42
CA GLY A 293 -4.60 -19.84 0.86
C GLY A 293 -4.85 -20.83 -0.28
N SER A 294 -6.03 -20.86 -0.90
CA SER A 294 -6.25 -21.57 -2.17
C SER A 294 -5.86 -20.72 -3.37
N LEU A 295 -5.49 -21.36 -4.48
CA LEU A 295 -5.17 -20.66 -5.75
C LEU A 295 -6.38 -19.84 -6.24
N ALA A 296 -7.59 -20.39 -6.16
CA ALA A 296 -8.83 -19.71 -6.56
C ALA A 296 -9.05 -18.39 -5.80
N LEU A 297 -8.66 -18.31 -4.52
CA LEU A 297 -8.74 -17.05 -3.77
C LEU A 297 -7.72 -16.01 -4.28
N ALA A 298 -6.50 -16.43 -4.62
CA ALA A 298 -5.51 -15.53 -5.24
C ALA A 298 -5.93 -15.09 -6.65
N GLU A 299 -6.57 -15.98 -7.43
CA GLU A 299 -7.11 -15.70 -8.76
C GLU A 299 -8.28 -14.68 -8.69
N GLU A 300 -9.19 -14.79 -7.73
CA GLU A 300 -10.26 -13.79 -7.51
C GLU A 300 -9.69 -12.39 -7.23
N PHE A 301 -8.69 -12.27 -6.34
CA PHE A 301 -8.03 -11.00 -6.08
C PHE A 301 -7.31 -10.43 -7.32
N ALA A 302 -6.71 -11.29 -8.15
CA ALA A 302 -6.14 -10.89 -9.44
C ALA A 302 -7.23 -10.43 -10.43
N MET A 303 -8.36 -11.13 -10.53
CA MET A 303 -9.49 -10.72 -11.38
C MET A 303 -10.04 -9.35 -10.99
N MET A 304 -10.05 -8.98 -9.71
CA MET A 304 -10.42 -7.63 -9.25
C MET A 304 -9.47 -6.53 -9.76
N ASN A 305 -8.22 -6.84 -10.10
CA ASN A 305 -7.30 -5.89 -10.74
C ASN A 305 -7.42 -5.85 -12.27
N GLU A 306 -7.95 -6.89 -12.92
CA GLU A 306 -7.83 -7.02 -14.38
C GLU A 306 -8.51 -5.88 -15.18
N PRO A 307 -9.69 -5.34 -14.79
CA PRO A 307 -10.29 -4.20 -15.51
C PRO A 307 -9.40 -2.94 -15.52
N LYS A 308 -8.73 -2.63 -14.39
CA LYS A 308 -7.80 -1.49 -14.30
C LYS A 308 -6.48 -1.79 -15.01
N LEU A 309 -5.96 -3.01 -14.90
CA LEU A 309 -4.68 -3.41 -15.53
C LEU A 309 -4.78 -3.51 -17.06
N SER A 310 -5.82 -4.11 -17.62
CA SER A 310 -6.00 -4.16 -19.09
C SER A 310 -6.13 -2.76 -19.69
N SER A 311 -6.86 -1.85 -19.02
CA SER A 311 -6.90 -0.44 -19.43
C SER A 311 -5.52 0.21 -19.38
N LEU A 312 -4.80 0.04 -18.27
CA LEU A 312 -3.52 0.70 -18.03
C LEU A 312 -2.43 0.21 -19.00
N VAL A 313 -2.31 -1.10 -19.22
CA VAL A 313 -1.33 -1.66 -20.18
C VAL A 313 -1.61 -1.17 -21.59
N ALA A 314 -2.89 -1.11 -22.02
CA ALA A 314 -3.25 -0.54 -23.31
C ALA A 314 -2.89 0.96 -23.44
N GLN A 315 -2.99 1.74 -22.35
CA GLN A 315 -2.54 3.14 -22.32
C GLN A 315 -1.02 3.28 -22.37
N LEU A 316 -0.28 2.41 -21.68
CA LEU A 316 1.20 2.41 -21.67
C LEU A 316 1.74 2.07 -23.06
N SER A 317 1.27 0.97 -23.67
CA SER A 317 1.67 0.61 -25.05
C SER A 317 1.24 1.64 -26.10
N TRP A 318 0.18 2.43 -25.85
CA TRP A 318 -0.18 3.57 -26.69
C TRP A 318 0.74 4.79 -26.49
N ARG A 319 1.30 5.02 -25.28
CA ARG A 319 2.36 6.02 -25.04
C ARG A 319 3.64 5.59 -25.76
N GLU A 320 4.05 4.33 -25.61
CA GLU A 320 5.21 3.72 -26.28
C GLU A 320 5.15 3.87 -27.81
N ALA A 321 4.06 3.43 -28.43
CA ALA A 321 3.86 3.45 -29.89
C ALA A 321 3.83 4.86 -30.50
N LYS A 322 3.78 5.92 -29.68
CA LYS A 322 3.88 7.33 -30.10
C LYS A 322 5.30 7.91 -30.07
N GLY A 323 6.32 7.08 -29.87
CA GLY A 323 7.71 7.53 -29.77
C GLY A 323 8.12 7.99 -28.38
N ARG A 324 7.26 7.83 -27.36
CA ARG A 324 7.66 7.80 -25.95
C ARG A 324 8.04 6.37 -25.58
N ALA A 325 8.89 5.76 -26.40
CA ALA A 325 9.26 4.37 -26.28
C ALA A 325 10.05 4.15 -24.99
N ARG A 326 9.68 3.13 -24.21
CA ARG A 326 10.58 2.59 -23.19
C ARG A 326 11.85 2.10 -23.89
N PRO A 327 13.05 2.47 -23.44
CA PRO A 327 14.21 1.65 -23.72
C PRO A 327 13.90 0.25 -23.19
N GLN A 328 14.17 -0.79 -23.98
CA GLN A 328 14.37 -2.10 -23.34
C GLN A 328 15.60 -1.93 -22.44
N ARG A 329 15.44 -1.95 -21.10
CA ARG A 329 16.54 -2.35 -20.21
C ARG A 329 17.01 -3.69 -20.76
N ILE A 330 18.20 -3.70 -21.38
CA ILE A 330 18.59 -4.78 -22.28
C ILE A 330 18.66 -6.08 -21.47
N LEU A 331 17.70 -6.96 -21.72
CA LEU A 331 17.71 -8.31 -21.22
C LEU A 331 18.90 -9.03 -21.87
N ASP A 332 19.94 -9.30 -21.10
CA ASP A 332 20.85 -10.39 -21.46
C ASP A 332 20.01 -11.68 -21.47
N LYS A 333 20.03 -12.38 -22.61
CA LYS A 333 19.00 -13.36 -22.98
C LYS A 333 19.33 -14.76 -22.45
N THR A 334 19.93 -14.82 -21.27
CA THR A 334 20.66 -15.98 -20.75
C THR A 334 20.15 -16.45 -19.38
N GLU A 335 19.71 -15.56 -18.50
CA GLU A 335 19.33 -15.92 -17.13
C GLU A 335 17.82 -15.89 -16.88
N THR A 336 17.11 -16.91 -17.37
CA THR A 336 15.82 -17.30 -16.77
C THR A 336 15.56 -18.81 -16.96
N TYR A 337 15.42 -19.54 -15.84
CA TYR A 337 15.06 -20.96 -15.75
C TYR A 337 16.04 -22.03 -16.31
N ALA A 338 17.32 -21.99 -15.92
CA ALA A 338 18.14 -23.22 -15.82
C ALA A 338 19.39 -23.07 -14.93
N LEU A 339 19.37 -23.52 -13.67
CA LEU A 339 20.53 -24.07 -12.94
C LEU A 339 20.15 -24.60 -11.52
N TYR A 340 19.96 -25.92 -11.41
CA TYR A 340 20.10 -26.66 -10.13
C TYR A 340 21.42 -27.44 -10.21
N GLY A 341 22.43 -27.17 -9.37
CA GLY A 341 23.77 -27.78 -9.58
C GLY A 341 24.87 -27.55 -8.54
N ALA A 342 24.67 -28.02 -7.30
CA ALA A 342 25.68 -28.43 -6.29
C ALA A 342 27.13 -27.85 -6.26
N LYS A 343 27.46 -27.17 -5.13
CA LYS A 343 28.63 -27.32 -4.21
C LYS A 343 30.04 -27.57 -4.80
N PRO A 344 31.10 -26.84 -4.36
CA PRO A 344 31.62 -26.92 -2.97
C PRO A 344 32.32 -25.62 -2.42
N THR A 345 32.87 -25.45 -1.20
CA THR A 345 32.73 -25.97 0.20
C THR A 345 33.58 -25.11 1.16
N SER A 346 33.20 -24.97 2.45
CA SER A 346 34.05 -24.54 3.60
C SER A 346 34.47 -23.04 3.67
N THR A 347 34.59 -22.35 4.81
CA THR A 347 34.39 -22.68 6.25
C THR A 347 34.15 -21.40 7.10
N SER A 348 33.56 -21.54 8.30
CA SER A 348 33.36 -20.52 9.37
C SER A 348 32.44 -19.34 8.98
N LEU A 349 31.24 -19.14 9.56
CA LEU A 349 30.84 -19.03 10.98
C LEU A 349 31.41 -17.79 11.68
N TRP A 350 30.50 -16.86 12.00
CA TRP A 350 30.63 -15.90 13.11
C TRP A 350 30.35 -16.64 14.44
N PRO A 351 31.03 -16.34 15.57
CA PRO A 351 32.03 -15.29 15.81
C PRO A 351 33.36 -15.53 15.07
N ASP A 352 34.20 -14.53 14.82
CA ASP A 352 34.26 -13.21 15.49
C ASP A 352 33.72 -12.03 14.64
N MET A 353 32.74 -11.30 15.19
CA MET A 353 32.43 -9.93 14.76
C MET A 353 33.35 -8.97 15.54
N ASP A 354 34.56 -8.72 15.03
CA ASP A 354 35.36 -7.58 15.52
C ASP A 354 34.72 -6.28 15.03
N THR A 355 33.96 -5.63 15.92
CA THR A 355 33.25 -4.39 15.60
C THR A 355 34.14 -3.16 15.50
N ASP A 356 35.40 -3.24 15.96
CA ASP A 356 36.30 -2.07 16.07
C ASP A 356 37.29 -1.92 14.90
N ASN A 357 37.25 -2.80 13.88
CA ASN A 357 38.06 -2.70 12.65
C ASN A 357 37.27 -2.65 11.33
N PHE A 358 35.94 -2.50 11.37
CA PHE A 358 35.07 -2.61 10.20
C PHE A 358 35.29 -1.52 9.11
N PHE A 359 36.04 -0.45 9.42
CA PHE A 359 36.27 0.69 8.51
C PHE A 359 37.48 0.57 7.58
N THR A 360 38.36 -0.43 7.73
CA THR A 360 39.64 -0.49 6.98
C THR A 360 39.92 -1.80 6.25
N ARG A 361 39.00 -2.23 5.36
CA ARG A 361 39.29 -3.14 4.23
C ARG A 361 38.44 -2.77 3.01
N ARG A 362 38.99 -1.97 2.10
CA ARG A 362 38.52 -1.89 0.71
C ARG A 362 38.96 -3.16 -0.02
N THR A 363 38.09 -4.17 -0.06
CA THR A 363 38.10 -5.12 -1.18
C THR A 363 37.45 -4.43 -2.37
N GLU A 364 38.13 -4.40 -3.51
CA GLU A 364 37.61 -3.77 -4.72
C GLU A 364 36.36 -4.53 -5.22
N PRO A 365 35.33 -3.84 -5.76
CA PRO A 365 34.22 -4.51 -6.40
C PRO A 365 34.72 -5.37 -7.56
N ARG A 366 34.20 -6.58 -7.72
CA ARG A 366 34.43 -7.41 -8.92
C ARG A 366 33.75 -6.78 -10.15
N ARG A 367 34.41 -5.78 -10.73
CA ARG A 367 34.20 -5.39 -12.13
C ARG A 367 34.66 -6.55 -13.01
N ASN A 368 33.77 -7.50 -13.29
CA ASN A 368 33.98 -8.46 -14.36
C ASN A 368 33.94 -7.69 -15.69
N GLN A 369 35.12 -7.45 -16.26
CA GLN A 369 35.27 -6.97 -17.62
C GLN A 369 34.75 -8.05 -18.57
N LEU A 370 33.67 -7.76 -19.30
CA LEU A 370 33.42 -8.12 -20.72
C LEU A 370 31.98 -7.79 -21.19
N ALA A 371 31.36 -6.73 -20.66
CA ALA A 371 30.37 -6.00 -21.44
C ALA A 371 31.11 -5.20 -22.53
N GLN A 372 30.60 -5.19 -23.77
CA GLN A 372 30.92 -4.12 -24.70
C GLN A 372 30.17 -2.87 -24.24
N GLU A 373 30.86 -1.73 -24.18
CA GLU A 373 30.29 -0.47 -23.72
C GLU A 373 29.38 0.11 -24.82
N GLU A 374 28.13 -0.38 -24.90
CA GLU A 374 27.03 0.47 -25.35
C GLU A 374 26.83 1.54 -24.27
N GLU A 375 26.89 2.81 -24.65
CA GLU A 375 26.79 3.93 -23.70
C GLU A 375 25.45 3.88 -22.96
N PRO A 376 25.41 4.30 -21.67
CA PRO A 376 24.16 4.37 -20.93
C PRO A 376 23.20 5.34 -21.65
N THR A 377 22.15 4.79 -22.24
CA THR A 377 21.12 5.59 -22.90
C THR A 377 20.47 6.49 -21.84
N GLU A 378 20.57 7.80 -22.01
CA GLU A 378 19.99 8.75 -21.07
C GLU A 378 18.49 8.48 -20.94
N PRO A 379 17.94 8.50 -19.70
CA PRO A 379 16.53 8.17 -19.47
C PRO A 379 15.66 9.17 -20.23
N SER A 380 14.91 8.68 -21.24
CA SER A 380 14.17 9.57 -22.12
C SER A 380 13.20 10.45 -21.31
N GLU A 381 13.19 11.76 -21.57
CA GLU A 381 12.45 12.79 -20.82
C GLU A 381 10.91 12.62 -20.83
N ASN A 382 10.41 11.49 -21.34
CA ASN A 382 9.00 11.21 -21.57
C ASN A 382 8.54 9.81 -21.09
N GLU A 383 9.44 8.94 -20.58
CA GLU A 383 9.00 7.66 -19.97
C GLU A 383 8.48 7.90 -18.54
N PRO A 384 7.27 7.42 -18.20
CA PRO A 384 6.73 7.51 -16.85
C PRO A 384 7.44 6.58 -15.85
N PHE A 385 7.69 7.06 -14.64
CA PHE A 385 8.17 6.19 -13.55
C PHE A 385 6.98 5.43 -12.96
N ILE A 386 6.98 4.10 -13.05
CA ILE A 386 5.84 3.28 -12.62
C ILE A 386 6.16 2.61 -11.28
N ILE A 387 5.46 2.99 -10.22
CA ILE A 387 5.49 2.32 -8.93
C ILE A 387 4.21 1.51 -8.79
N SER A 388 4.34 0.20 -8.70
CA SER A 388 3.25 -0.67 -8.30
C SER A 388 3.35 -1.02 -6.82
N MET A 389 2.25 -1.37 -6.19
CA MET A 389 2.25 -1.82 -4.80
C MET A 389 1.24 -2.94 -4.58
N SER A 390 1.62 -3.94 -3.81
CA SER A 390 0.73 -4.98 -3.28
C SER A 390 1.08 -5.18 -1.80
N HIS A 391 0.31 -5.93 -1.02
CA HIS A 391 0.72 -6.27 0.34
C HIS A 391 1.61 -7.51 0.37
N PHE A 392 1.16 -8.56 -0.32
CA PHE A 392 1.84 -9.86 -0.36
C PHE A 392 3.12 -9.83 -1.22
N VAL A 393 4.00 -10.79 -0.96
CA VAL A 393 5.29 -10.91 -1.64
C VAL A 393 5.08 -11.35 -3.09
N PRO A 394 5.68 -10.66 -4.07
CA PRO A 394 5.42 -10.95 -5.48
C PRO A 394 6.25 -12.13 -6.04
N MET A 395 7.38 -12.50 -5.43
CA MET A 395 8.28 -13.57 -5.88
C MET A 395 8.89 -14.30 -4.67
N GLN A 396 9.05 -15.63 -4.72
CA GLN A 396 9.53 -16.41 -3.56
C GLN A 396 11.00 -16.11 -3.22
N GLU A 397 11.76 -15.66 -4.23
CA GLU A 397 13.13 -15.17 -4.15
C GLU A 397 13.31 -14.03 -3.13
N LEU A 398 12.27 -13.22 -2.91
CA LEU A 398 12.25 -12.09 -1.97
C LEU A 398 12.00 -12.52 -0.51
N ILE A 399 11.79 -13.81 -0.25
CA ILE A 399 11.73 -14.39 1.09
C ILE A 399 13.03 -15.17 1.30
N PRO A 400 13.70 -15.09 2.46
CA PRO A 400 14.85 -15.94 2.75
C PRO A 400 14.49 -17.44 2.74
N GLU A 401 15.43 -18.30 2.35
CA GLU A 401 15.22 -19.76 2.34
C GLU A 401 14.68 -20.27 3.68
N LYS A 402 13.76 -21.24 3.67
CA LYS A 402 13.10 -21.82 4.86
C LYS A 402 14.07 -22.13 6.00
N ARG A 403 15.29 -22.59 5.67
CA ARG A 403 16.35 -22.94 6.63
C ARG A 403 16.81 -21.76 7.51
N MET A 404 16.55 -20.53 7.09
CA MET A 404 16.92 -19.29 7.77
C MET A 404 15.74 -18.65 8.52
N LEU A 405 14.53 -19.20 8.37
CA LEU A 405 13.32 -18.72 9.03
C LEU A 405 13.01 -19.52 10.29
N VAL A 406 12.63 -18.83 11.36
CA VAL A 406 12.04 -19.46 12.56
C VAL A 406 10.68 -20.10 12.24
N GLN A 407 9.96 -19.53 11.26
CA GLN A 407 8.68 -20.03 10.75
C GLN A 407 8.83 -20.35 9.25
N GLY A 408 9.43 -21.49 8.90
CA GLY A 408 9.56 -21.92 7.50
C GLY A 408 8.23 -22.05 6.73
N SER A 409 7.11 -22.19 7.44
CA SER A 409 5.76 -22.20 6.83
C SER A 409 5.28 -20.83 6.33
N LEU A 410 6.00 -19.73 6.62
CA LEU A 410 5.71 -18.37 6.13
C LEU A 410 5.58 -18.31 4.59
N HIS A 411 6.41 -19.08 3.86
CA HIS A 411 6.35 -19.19 2.41
C HIS A 411 4.95 -19.59 1.88
N LYS A 412 4.17 -20.35 2.66
CA LYS A 412 2.83 -20.84 2.29
C LYS A 412 1.71 -19.81 2.51
N VAL A 413 2.03 -18.67 3.14
CA VAL A 413 1.09 -17.56 3.35
C VAL A 413 1.53 -16.23 2.72
N SER A 414 2.74 -16.17 2.13
CA SER A 414 3.34 -14.90 1.77
C SER A 414 3.02 -14.37 0.37
N GLY A 415 2.64 -15.19 -0.61
CA GLY A 415 2.57 -14.75 -2.01
C GLY A 415 1.81 -15.68 -2.95
N SER A 416 1.76 -15.30 -4.23
CA SER A 416 0.98 -16.00 -5.26
C SER A 416 1.50 -15.81 -6.70
N SER A 417 1.22 -16.79 -7.57
CA SER A 417 1.59 -16.71 -8.99
C SER A 417 0.79 -15.66 -9.77
N PRO A 418 -0.55 -15.52 -9.60
CA PRO A 418 -1.31 -14.46 -10.27
C PRO A 418 -0.81 -13.02 -9.98
N LEU A 419 -0.28 -12.75 -8.77
CA LEU A 419 0.35 -11.47 -8.45
C LEU A 419 1.64 -11.25 -9.26
N ASN A 420 2.51 -12.25 -9.30
CA ASN A 420 3.76 -12.24 -10.08
C ASN A 420 3.47 -12.00 -11.58
N GLU A 421 2.46 -12.67 -12.12
CA GLU A 421 2.00 -12.51 -13.50
C GLU A 421 1.49 -11.10 -13.79
N GLN A 422 0.70 -10.49 -12.89
CA GLN A 422 0.23 -9.11 -13.05
C GLN A 422 1.36 -8.07 -13.00
N ILE A 423 2.37 -8.27 -12.15
CA ILE A 423 3.56 -7.41 -12.09
C ILE A 423 4.41 -7.56 -13.35
N ARG A 424 4.62 -8.80 -13.83
CA ARG A 424 5.34 -9.07 -15.09
C ARG A 424 4.60 -8.56 -16.32
N LYS A 425 3.27 -8.50 -16.29
CA LYS A 425 2.43 -7.87 -17.32
C LYS A 425 2.50 -6.33 -17.29
N LEU A 426 2.71 -5.73 -16.13
CA LEU A 426 2.80 -4.28 -15.94
C LEU A 426 4.20 -3.71 -16.27
N GLN A 427 5.27 -4.48 -16.00
CA GLN A 427 6.66 -4.01 -16.06
C GLN A 427 6.84 -2.65 -15.35
N PRO A 428 6.60 -2.58 -14.03
CA PRO A 428 6.83 -1.36 -13.27
C PRO A 428 8.33 -1.07 -13.12
N SER A 429 8.69 0.19 -12.88
CA SER A 429 10.05 0.55 -12.44
C SER A 429 10.34 -0.06 -11.05
N MET A 430 9.32 -0.04 -10.18
CA MET A 430 9.42 -0.47 -8.79
C MET A 430 8.14 -1.19 -8.29
N HIS A 431 8.29 -2.14 -7.37
CA HIS A 431 7.20 -2.75 -6.63
C HIS A 431 7.40 -2.65 -5.11
N ILE A 432 6.44 -2.02 -4.41
CA ILE A 432 6.40 -1.90 -2.94
C ILE A 432 5.54 -3.02 -2.34
N TYR A 433 5.99 -3.67 -1.27
CA TYR A 433 5.25 -4.73 -0.57
C TYR A 433 5.55 -4.82 0.95
N GLY A 434 4.91 -5.77 1.64
CA GLY A 434 4.91 -5.94 3.09
C GLY A 434 4.80 -7.42 3.52
N HIS A 435 3.91 -7.69 4.47
CA HIS A 435 3.51 -9.01 4.97
C HIS A 435 4.54 -9.76 5.82
N THR A 436 5.78 -9.95 5.33
CA THR A 436 6.72 -10.90 5.96
C THR A 436 7.45 -10.36 7.19
N HIS A 437 7.46 -9.03 7.38
CA HIS A 437 8.35 -8.31 8.29
C HIS A 437 9.86 -8.56 8.06
N LEU A 438 10.27 -8.94 6.84
CA LEU A 438 11.66 -9.20 6.45
C LEU A 438 12.12 -8.15 5.43
N ASN A 439 12.52 -6.98 5.93
CA ASN A 439 12.82 -5.83 5.07
C ASN A 439 13.93 -6.14 4.04
N PHE A 440 13.65 -5.73 2.81
CA PHE A 440 14.34 -6.14 1.58
C PHE A 440 14.33 -4.95 0.61
N ASP A 441 15.43 -4.70 -0.07
CA ASP A 441 15.51 -3.72 -1.17
C ASP A 441 16.52 -4.27 -2.18
N SER A 442 16.06 -4.67 -3.37
CA SER A 442 16.87 -5.32 -4.40
C SER A 442 16.20 -5.31 -5.77
N THR A 443 17.01 -5.23 -6.83
CA THR A 443 16.55 -5.28 -8.22
C THR A 443 16.61 -6.68 -8.82
N TYR A 444 15.48 -7.17 -9.36
CA TYR A 444 15.35 -8.45 -10.06
C TYR A 444 14.70 -8.26 -11.43
N GLY A 445 15.33 -8.77 -12.50
CA GLY A 445 14.77 -8.69 -13.86
C GLY A 445 14.53 -7.25 -14.36
N GLY A 446 15.27 -6.27 -13.84
CA GLY A 446 15.10 -4.85 -14.16
C GLY A 446 13.99 -4.12 -13.38
N ILE A 447 13.30 -4.79 -12.45
CA ILE A 447 12.31 -4.21 -11.53
C ILE A 447 12.92 -4.16 -10.12
N ARG A 448 12.82 -3.03 -9.42
CA ARG A 448 13.23 -2.95 -8.01
C ARG A 448 12.11 -3.36 -7.07
N PHE A 449 12.41 -4.22 -6.10
CA PHE A 449 11.45 -4.74 -5.13
C PHE A 449 11.81 -4.25 -3.73
N VAL A 450 10.90 -3.49 -3.11
CA VAL A 450 11.12 -2.85 -1.81
C VAL A 450 10.07 -3.30 -0.79
N GLN A 451 10.53 -3.88 0.32
CA GLN A 451 9.75 -4.09 1.53
C GLN A 451 10.33 -3.26 2.68
N HIS A 452 9.53 -2.33 3.19
CA HIS A 452 9.86 -1.48 4.34
C HIS A 452 8.75 -1.58 5.40
N ALA A 453 8.65 -2.76 5.99
CA ALA A 453 7.73 -3.08 7.07
C ALA A 453 8.14 -2.36 8.36
N LEU A 454 7.17 -1.80 9.09
CA LEU A 454 7.36 -1.41 10.48
C LEU A 454 7.36 -2.65 11.38
N GLY A 455 6.34 -3.50 11.26
CA GLY A 455 6.14 -4.69 12.09
C GLY A 455 5.78 -4.37 13.53
N THR A 456 5.66 -5.39 14.39
CA THR A 456 5.29 -5.19 15.80
C THR A 456 6.40 -4.51 16.61
N PRO A 457 6.09 -3.90 17.78
CA PRO A 457 7.09 -3.31 18.69
C PRO A 457 8.21 -4.23 19.18
N ARG A 458 8.11 -5.54 18.91
CA ARG A 458 9.16 -6.54 19.17
C ARG A 458 10.10 -6.70 17.97
N GLU A 459 9.56 -6.72 16.75
CA GLU A 459 10.33 -6.93 15.52
C GLU A 459 11.14 -5.70 15.12
N GLN A 460 10.61 -4.50 15.41
CA GLN A 460 11.33 -3.22 15.29
C GLN A 460 12.68 -3.22 16.03
N LYS A 461 12.78 -3.95 17.15
CA LYS A 461 13.99 -4.06 17.97
C LYS A 461 14.98 -5.12 17.46
N ALA A 462 14.67 -5.80 16.34
CA ALA A 462 15.45 -6.91 15.82
C ALA A 462 15.52 -6.93 14.27
N GLN A 463 14.45 -7.32 13.60
CA GLN A 463 14.46 -7.70 12.17
C GLN A 463 14.05 -6.57 11.22
N THR A 464 12.98 -5.81 11.51
CA THR A 464 12.51 -4.75 10.60
C THR A 464 13.35 -3.50 10.71
N ARG A 465 13.57 -3.03 11.95
CA ARG A 465 14.33 -1.82 12.32
C ARG A 465 13.85 -0.50 11.68
N ALA A 466 12.82 -0.51 10.83
CA ALA A 466 12.25 0.65 10.15
C ALA A 466 11.88 1.80 11.09
N SER A 467 11.52 1.49 12.35
CA SER A 467 11.28 2.48 13.40
C SER A 467 12.46 3.44 13.64
N SER A 468 13.69 3.04 13.27
CA SER A 468 14.93 3.82 13.37
C SER A 468 15.24 4.65 12.12
N PHE A 469 14.48 4.46 11.03
CA PHE A 469 14.70 5.09 9.72
C PHE A 469 13.52 5.99 9.29
N GLY A 470 12.33 5.81 9.89
CA GLY A 470 11.12 6.53 9.47
C GLY A 470 10.47 5.88 8.25
N PHE A 471 9.78 6.68 7.44
CA PHE A 471 9.28 6.26 6.13
C PHE A 471 10.41 6.29 5.10
N MET A 472 10.53 5.28 4.25
CA MET A 472 11.61 5.22 3.24
C MET A 472 11.25 6.10 2.04
N CYS A 473 12.06 7.11 1.72
CA CYS A 473 11.92 7.83 0.44
C CYS A 473 12.44 6.96 -0.71
N VAL A 474 11.57 6.58 -1.63
CA VAL A 474 11.85 5.67 -2.77
C VAL A 474 11.95 6.41 -4.12
N TYR A 475 11.40 7.63 -4.19
CA TYR A 475 11.53 8.51 -5.35
C TYR A 475 11.57 9.97 -4.86
N ASP A 476 12.54 10.74 -5.34
CA ASP A 476 12.70 12.17 -5.10
C ASP A 476 12.96 12.87 -6.43
N GLY A 477 11.92 13.49 -6.97
CA GLY A 477 11.96 14.16 -8.26
C GLY A 477 12.88 15.39 -8.31
N GLU A 478 13.28 15.96 -7.17
CA GLU A 478 14.31 17.01 -7.15
C GLU A 478 15.69 16.39 -7.38
N LYS A 479 15.98 15.29 -6.67
CA LYS A 479 17.30 14.64 -6.59
C LYS A 479 17.57 13.64 -7.73
N GLY A 480 16.72 13.65 -8.76
CA GLY A 480 16.92 12.90 -10.02
C GLY A 480 15.92 11.77 -10.28
N GLY A 481 14.94 11.55 -9.39
CA GLY A 481 13.94 10.50 -9.52
C GLY A 481 14.16 9.36 -8.53
N GLU A 482 14.39 8.14 -9.00
CA GLU A 482 14.56 6.98 -8.14
C GLU A 482 15.72 7.16 -7.12
N THR A 483 15.44 6.90 -5.84
CA THR A 483 16.49 6.98 -4.79
C THR A 483 17.36 5.73 -4.79
N ALA A 484 18.55 5.78 -4.18
CA ALA A 484 19.44 4.60 -4.11
C ALA A 484 18.80 3.42 -3.35
N GLU A 485 19.22 2.19 -3.67
CA GLU A 485 18.83 0.98 -2.92
C GLU A 485 19.29 1.07 -1.45
N HIS A 486 18.34 0.97 -0.52
CA HIS A 486 18.59 1.07 0.90
C HIS A 486 19.29 -0.18 1.43
N TRP A 487 20.20 -0.02 2.39
CA TRP A 487 20.82 -1.17 3.03
C TRP A 487 19.76 -2.01 3.77
N THR A 488 19.61 -3.26 3.37
CA THR A 488 18.77 -4.26 4.06
C THR A 488 19.60 -5.52 4.29
N HIS A 489 19.36 -6.23 5.39
CA HIS A 489 20.16 -7.41 5.72
C HIS A 489 19.99 -8.52 4.67
N TRP A 490 18.76 -8.72 4.17
CA TRP A 490 18.46 -9.78 3.22
C TRP A 490 18.82 -9.41 1.78
N GLY A 491 18.63 -8.16 1.35
CA GLY A 491 19.12 -7.70 0.04
C GLY A 491 20.63 -7.90 -0.07
N ARG A 492 21.40 -7.40 0.92
CA ARG A 492 22.87 -7.58 0.96
C ARG A 492 23.28 -9.05 1.07
N HIS A 493 22.50 -9.89 1.76
CA HIS A 493 22.77 -11.32 1.79
C HIS A 493 22.67 -11.95 0.40
N TYR A 494 21.66 -11.58 -0.40
CA TYR A 494 21.48 -12.14 -1.74
C TYR A 494 22.24 -11.40 -2.87
N GLU A 495 22.82 -10.23 -2.57
CA GLU A 495 23.92 -9.64 -3.36
C GLU A 495 25.24 -10.43 -3.20
N GLU A 496 25.54 -10.92 -1.99
CA GLU A 496 26.81 -11.59 -1.67
C GLU A 496 26.76 -13.12 -1.83
N PHE A 497 25.59 -13.76 -1.65
CA PHE A 497 25.45 -15.21 -1.57
C PHE A 497 24.32 -15.75 -2.47
N GLU A 498 24.66 -16.71 -3.32
CA GLU A 498 23.69 -17.47 -4.11
C GLU A 498 22.69 -18.23 -3.21
N ARG A 499 21.40 -18.11 -3.54
CA ARG A 499 20.31 -18.86 -2.90
C ARG A 499 20.45 -20.35 -3.22
N ASP A 500 20.46 -21.20 -2.19
CA ASP A 500 20.61 -22.66 -2.38
C ASP A 500 19.57 -23.41 -1.56
N ILE A 501 18.39 -23.57 -2.18
CA ILE A 501 17.25 -24.30 -1.62
C ILE A 501 17.52 -25.82 -1.48
N THR A 502 18.68 -26.33 -1.93
CA THR A 502 19.10 -27.73 -1.66
C THR A 502 19.76 -27.88 -0.28
N LYS A 503 20.12 -26.77 0.37
CA LYS A 503 20.50 -26.75 1.80
C LYS A 503 19.20 -26.79 2.62
N THR A 504 18.96 -27.89 3.33
CA THR A 504 17.80 -28.03 4.24
C THR A 504 18.16 -27.94 5.72
N GLU A 505 19.45 -27.92 6.08
CA GLU A 505 19.87 -27.77 7.48
C GLU A 505 19.57 -26.36 8.00
N LEU A 506 18.81 -26.28 9.11
CA LEU A 506 18.47 -25.02 9.79
C LEU A 506 19.73 -24.23 10.18
N ALA A 507 19.73 -22.93 9.94
CA ALA A 507 20.84 -22.06 10.30
C ALA A 507 21.08 -22.09 11.84
N PRO A 508 22.33 -21.94 12.33
CA PRO A 508 22.65 -22.13 13.75
C PRO A 508 21.84 -21.24 14.71
N TYR A 509 21.47 -20.03 14.29
CA TYR A 509 20.60 -19.16 15.10
C TYR A 509 19.14 -19.65 15.13
N VAL A 510 18.61 -20.22 14.04
CA VAL A 510 17.28 -20.85 14.02
C VAL A 510 17.26 -22.06 14.96
N LYS A 511 18.27 -22.94 14.89
CA LYS A 511 18.43 -24.05 15.85
C LYS A 511 18.43 -23.57 17.30
N LYS A 512 19.16 -22.48 17.60
CA LYS A 512 19.22 -21.85 18.94
C LYS A 512 17.89 -21.24 19.40
N LEU A 513 17.14 -20.61 18.49
CA LEU A 513 15.83 -20.01 18.77
C LEU A 513 14.77 -21.10 19.01
N ASN A 514 14.69 -22.11 18.15
CA ASN A 514 13.75 -23.22 18.27
C ASN A 514 13.99 -24.02 19.57
N ALA A 515 15.25 -24.30 19.91
CA ALA A 515 15.60 -24.92 21.19
C ALA A 515 15.20 -24.08 22.42
N THR A 516 15.11 -22.75 22.28
CA THR A 516 14.69 -21.84 23.35
C THR A 516 13.15 -21.74 23.44
N TRP A 517 12.47 -21.74 22.29
CA TRP A 517 11.01 -21.83 22.21
C TRP A 517 10.49 -23.12 22.85
N ASN A 518 11.04 -24.27 22.47
CA ASN A 518 10.60 -25.58 22.97
C ASN A 518 10.81 -25.74 24.48
N ARG A 519 11.90 -25.21 25.05
CA ARG A 519 12.10 -25.17 26.52
C ARG A 519 11.07 -24.28 27.23
N THR A 520 10.64 -23.19 26.60
CA THR A 520 9.66 -22.24 27.16
C THR A 520 8.21 -22.74 27.00
N ALA A 521 7.93 -23.52 25.96
CA ALA A 521 6.64 -24.22 25.79
C ALA A 521 6.51 -25.38 26.80
N GLY A 522 7.57 -26.19 26.96
CA GLY A 522 7.61 -27.29 27.92
C GLY A 522 7.45 -26.83 29.37
N SER A 523 8.09 -25.71 29.78
CA SER A 523 7.90 -25.18 31.13
C SER A 523 6.48 -24.68 31.38
N ARG A 524 5.83 -24.07 30.38
CA ARG A 524 4.43 -23.64 30.49
C ARG A 524 3.46 -24.80 30.65
N ALA A 525 3.67 -25.90 29.94
CA ALA A 525 2.87 -27.12 30.10
C ALA A 525 3.04 -27.73 31.50
N ALA A 526 4.29 -27.86 31.97
CA ALA A 526 4.59 -28.36 33.31
C ALA A 526 4.04 -27.47 34.44
N SER A 527 3.86 -26.16 34.20
CA SER A 527 3.19 -25.22 35.12
C SER A 527 1.67 -25.11 34.92
N SER A 528 1.06 -26.02 34.15
CA SER A 528 -0.41 -26.21 34.07
C SER A 528 -0.87 -27.57 34.61
N GLU A 529 0.06 -28.38 35.13
CA GLU A 529 -0.19 -29.66 35.81
C GLU A 529 0.19 -29.61 37.32
N LEU A 530 0.37 -28.39 37.86
CA LEU A 530 0.68 -28.06 39.26
C LEU A 530 -0.20 -26.90 39.75
#